data_AF-A0A9D6FYB4-F1
#
_entry.id   AF-A0A9D6FYB4-F1
#
_cell.length_a   1.000
_cell.length_b   1.000
_cell.length_c   1.000
_cell.angle_alpha   90.00
_cell.angle_beta   90.00
_cell.angle_gamma   90.00
#
_symmetry.space_group_name_H-M   'P 1'
#
loop_
_entity.id
_entity.type
_entity.pdbx_description
1 polymer ?
#
loop_
_entity_poly.entity_id
_entity_poly.type
_entity_poly.pdbx_seq_one_letter_code
_entity_poly.pdbx_strand_id
1 'polypeptide(L)'
;MTSPDLAYYNSPHTASRIVEYCGGSRGDAASCTSRFLVADSEVTFGLGIPQADDIMDPSRLGAILDRGLDVFRSVWDVRSLIALLDLDYQNPDMPDEAILNPSRSFSLMEPVFRAVEAELRHFGMNHIAVMTGQGYHLAWRIPAHTRIMAQLQRLAKPPRTLESKYEHDHPFTPEATPLASGRGHSGIGLLMEYLCHRVLRQAYVASELPVVLTGLAVGSRRKGREAISIDLSAYGDPLYMRYTRCAFSLYRKTRGSNGFLACLPRTDSPLEDLLSVRVSPDLAADYA
;
A
#
# COMPACT_ATOMS: atom_id res chain seq x y z
N MET A 1 26.49 -18.11 0.10
CA MET A 1 26.11 -16.87 -0.64
C MET A 1 24.94 -16.27 0.10
N THR A 2 25.01 -14.98 0.45
CA THR A 2 23.88 -14.24 1.05
C THR A 2 22.71 -14.24 0.06
N SER A 3 21.48 -14.37 0.52
CA SER A 3 20.32 -14.30 -0.40
C SER A 3 20.24 -12.91 -1.03
N PRO A 4 19.71 -12.78 -2.28
CA PRO A 4 19.50 -11.49 -2.94
C PRO A 4 18.76 -10.47 -2.06
N ASP A 5 17.78 -10.95 -1.31
CA ASP A 5 16.95 -10.16 -0.39
C ASP A 5 17.79 -9.54 0.73
N LEU A 6 18.66 -10.34 1.36
CA LEU A 6 19.54 -9.87 2.42
C LEU A 6 20.60 -8.93 1.86
N ALA A 7 21.12 -9.19 0.65
CA ALA A 7 22.05 -8.26 0.00
C ALA A 7 21.42 -6.88 -0.22
N TYR A 8 20.17 -6.82 -0.68
CA TYR A 8 19.42 -5.58 -0.86
C TYR A 8 19.14 -4.86 0.46
N TYR A 9 18.69 -5.57 1.50
CA TYR A 9 18.40 -4.96 2.80
C TYR A 9 19.64 -4.59 3.62
N ASN A 10 20.80 -5.18 3.34
CA ASN A 10 22.07 -4.76 3.92
C ASN A 10 22.52 -3.38 3.42
N SER A 11 21.89 -2.82 2.37
CA SER A 11 22.11 -1.43 1.95
C SER A 11 21.56 -0.45 2.99
N PRO A 12 22.39 0.42 3.59
CA PRO A 12 21.91 1.46 4.50
C PRO A 12 20.93 2.43 3.85
N HIS A 13 21.03 2.62 2.53
CA HIS A 13 20.14 3.49 1.76
C HIS A 13 18.72 2.93 1.75
N THR A 14 18.56 1.65 1.42
CA THR A 14 17.27 0.93 1.45
C THR A 14 16.61 1.06 2.82
N ALA A 15 17.32 0.69 3.89
CA ALA A 15 16.79 0.77 5.25
C ALA A 15 16.36 2.20 5.62
N SER A 16 17.18 3.20 5.30
CA SER A 16 16.89 4.61 5.55
C SER A 16 15.63 5.09 4.81
N ARG A 17 15.39 4.63 3.58
CA ARG A 17 14.18 4.98 2.82
C ARG A 17 12.92 4.31 3.35
N ILE A 18 13.01 3.08 3.85
CA ILE A 18 11.89 2.44 4.54
C ILE A 18 11.51 3.25 5.79
N VAL A 19 12.50 3.70 6.58
CA VAL A 19 12.27 4.59 7.74
C VAL A 19 11.59 5.89 7.32
N GLU A 20 12.05 6.54 6.25
CA GLU A 20 11.46 7.77 5.70
C GLU A 20 9.98 7.56 5.31
N TYR A 21 9.68 6.46 4.62
CA TYR A 21 8.30 6.09 4.25
C TYR A 21 7.40 5.86 5.47
N CYS A 22 7.94 5.26 6.53
CA CYS A 22 7.30 5.08 7.83
C CYS A 22 7.20 6.38 8.67
N GLY A 23 7.70 7.50 8.15
CA GLY A 23 7.60 8.83 8.74
C GLY A 23 8.70 9.17 9.74
N GLY A 24 9.73 8.32 9.85
CA GLY A 24 10.91 8.57 10.64
C GLY A 24 11.91 9.49 9.96
N SER A 25 12.86 9.97 10.75
CA SER A 25 14.08 10.63 10.28
C SER A 25 15.03 9.59 9.72
N ARG A 26 15.78 9.95 8.67
CA ARG A 26 16.70 9.02 7.99
C ARG A 26 17.64 8.32 8.96
N GLY A 27 17.66 6.99 8.90
CA GLY A 27 18.49 6.13 9.75
C GLY A 27 17.99 5.95 11.20
N ASP A 28 16.89 6.57 11.59
CA ASP A 28 16.33 6.46 12.96
C ASP A 28 14.95 5.81 12.93
N ALA A 29 14.93 4.48 12.99
CA ALA A 29 13.69 3.70 13.00
C ALA A 29 12.81 3.97 14.23
N ALA A 30 13.39 4.40 15.36
CA ALA A 30 12.64 4.73 16.58
C ALA A 30 11.83 6.03 16.43
N SER A 31 12.21 6.89 15.48
CA SER A 31 11.48 8.12 15.17
C SER A 31 10.27 7.94 14.23
N CYS A 32 10.01 6.71 13.75
CA CYS A 32 8.89 6.42 12.86
C CYS A 32 7.55 6.86 13.47
N THR A 33 6.66 7.36 12.62
CA THR A 33 5.31 7.77 13.03
C THR A 33 4.26 6.71 12.78
N SER A 34 4.57 5.71 11.94
CA SER A 34 3.81 4.46 11.86
C SER A 34 3.72 3.83 13.24
N ARG A 35 2.54 3.41 13.67
CA ARG A 35 2.38 2.86 15.02
C ARG A 35 2.98 1.48 15.20
N PHE A 36 2.87 0.63 14.19
CA PHE A 36 3.48 -0.69 14.14
C PHE A 36 3.97 -0.99 12.72
N LEU A 37 4.80 -2.02 12.61
CA LEU A 37 5.16 -2.67 11.36
C LEU A 37 4.59 -4.09 11.36
N VAL A 38 4.32 -4.62 10.18
CA VAL A 38 4.04 -6.04 9.98
C VAL A 38 5.14 -6.63 9.13
N ALA A 39 5.72 -7.73 9.60
CA ALA A 39 6.76 -8.49 8.94
C ALA A 39 6.15 -9.76 8.37
N ASP A 40 6.11 -9.90 7.05
CA ASP A 40 5.52 -11.11 6.44
C ASP A 40 6.59 -11.98 5.81
N SER A 41 6.60 -13.26 6.20
CA SER A 41 7.47 -14.30 5.61
C SER A 41 6.76 -15.19 4.62
N GLU A 42 5.42 -15.19 4.60
CA GLU A 42 4.63 -16.11 3.79
C GLU A 42 3.69 -15.41 2.81
N VAL A 43 3.24 -16.19 1.83
CA VAL A 43 2.18 -15.82 0.90
C VAL A 43 0.87 -15.74 1.68
N THR A 44 0.56 -14.58 2.25
CA THR A 44 -0.76 -14.29 2.77
C THR A 44 -1.70 -14.07 1.56
N PHE A 45 -2.58 -15.06 1.29
CA PHE A 45 -3.64 -14.99 0.27
C PHE A 45 -4.78 -14.05 0.71
N GLY A 46 -4.45 -12.81 1.10
CA GLY A 46 -5.39 -11.79 1.58
C GLY A 46 -4.89 -11.08 2.83
N LEU A 47 -5.53 -9.95 3.17
CA LEU A 47 -5.37 -9.22 4.43
C LEU A 47 -5.93 -10.04 5.61
N GLY A 48 -5.35 -11.21 5.87
CA GLY A 48 -5.60 -11.96 7.10
C GLY A 48 -5.12 -11.16 8.31
N ILE A 49 -5.58 -11.52 9.49
CA ILE A 49 -5.03 -10.99 10.74
C ILE A 49 -3.60 -11.57 10.86
N PRO A 50 -2.52 -10.76 10.77
CA PRO A 50 -1.15 -11.24 10.99
C PRO A 50 -1.01 -11.91 12.35
N GLN A 51 -0.10 -12.87 12.46
CA GLN A 51 0.22 -13.45 13.76
C GLN A 51 0.85 -12.37 14.65
N ALA A 52 0.65 -12.47 15.97
CA ALA A 52 1.16 -11.46 16.90
C ALA A 52 2.69 -11.27 16.78
N ASP A 53 3.44 -12.35 16.51
CA ASP A 53 4.90 -12.33 16.35
C ASP A 53 5.37 -11.61 15.07
N ASP A 54 4.48 -11.42 14.09
CA ASP A 54 4.74 -10.70 12.86
C ASP A 54 4.54 -9.19 13.03
N ILE A 55 3.96 -8.76 14.16
CA ILE A 55 3.66 -7.36 14.45
C ILE A 55 4.74 -6.81 15.38
N MET A 56 5.41 -5.74 14.95
CA MET A 56 6.57 -5.23 15.64
C MET A 56 6.51 -3.71 15.81
N ASP A 57 7.13 -3.23 16.89
CA ASP A 57 7.43 -1.82 17.04
C ASP A 57 8.40 -1.37 15.92
N PRO A 58 8.23 -0.16 15.34
CA PRO A 58 9.10 0.33 14.28
C PRO A 58 10.60 0.34 14.61
N SER A 59 10.98 0.51 15.89
CA SER A 59 12.39 0.42 16.32
C SER A 59 13.02 -0.93 16.03
N ARG A 60 12.22 -1.99 15.82
CA ARG A 60 12.68 -3.33 15.47
C ARG A 60 12.80 -3.57 13.96
N LEU A 61 12.69 -2.54 13.12
CA LEU A 61 12.83 -2.67 11.66
C LEU A 61 14.07 -3.47 11.26
N GLY A 62 15.22 -3.24 11.89
CA GLY A 62 16.45 -4.00 11.61
C GLY A 62 16.25 -5.51 11.69
N ALA A 63 15.52 -6.02 12.69
CA ALA A 63 15.26 -7.44 12.84
C ALA A 63 14.36 -8.03 11.73
N ILE A 64 13.52 -7.19 11.10
CA ILE A 64 12.70 -7.57 9.95
C ILE A 64 13.60 -7.68 8.70
N LEU A 65 14.47 -6.69 8.52
CA LEU A 65 15.41 -6.60 7.40
C LEU A 65 16.47 -7.72 7.43
N ASP A 66 17.01 -8.03 8.60
CA ASP A 66 18.00 -9.11 8.82
C ASP A 66 17.44 -10.50 8.46
N ARG A 67 16.11 -10.64 8.44
CA ARG A 67 15.40 -11.87 8.06
C ARG A 67 14.94 -11.85 6.60
N GLY A 68 15.16 -10.75 5.87
CA GLY A 68 14.75 -10.62 4.47
C GLY A 68 13.24 -10.55 4.27
N LEU A 69 12.45 -10.11 5.26
CA LEU A 69 10.98 -10.19 5.21
C LEU A 69 10.34 -9.03 4.44
N ASP A 70 9.09 -9.22 4.00
CA ASP A 70 8.28 -8.11 3.53
C ASP A 70 7.99 -7.17 4.71
N VAL A 71 8.05 -5.86 4.47
CA VAL A 71 7.77 -4.82 5.45
C VAL A 71 6.49 -4.09 5.06
N PHE A 72 5.52 -4.12 5.96
CA PHE A 72 4.33 -3.30 5.88
C PHE A 72 4.34 -2.29 7.02
N ARG A 73 3.90 -1.07 6.74
CA ARG A 73 3.64 -0.06 7.76
C ARG A 73 2.16 -0.04 8.13
N SER A 74 1.86 0.23 9.40
CA SER A 74 0.51 0.60 9.79
C SER A 74 0.03 1.87 9.08
N VAL A 75 -1.25 1.90 8.75
CA VAL A 75 -1.98 3.09 8.29
C VAL A 75 -2.29 4.01 9.47
N TRP A 76 -2.39 3.44 10.67
CA TRP A 76 -2.40 4.22 11.89
C TRP A 76 -1.06 4.92 12.10
N ASP A 77 -1.07 6.23 11.91
CA ASP A 77 0.09 7.10 12.09
C ASP A 77 -0.17 8.12 13.20
N VAL A 78 0.83 8.34 14.05
CA VAL A 78 0.66 9.19 15.25
C VAL A 78 0.66 10.69 14.94
N ARG A 79 1.07 11.11 13.73
CA ARG A 79 1.13 12.53 13.33
C ARG A 79 0.14 12.89 12.22
N SER A 80 -0.30 11.91 11.45
CA SER A 80 -1.14 12.13 10.27
C SER A 80 -2.22 11.06 10.13
N LEU A 81 -3.27 11.37 9.38
CA LEU A 81 -4.07 10.34 8.72
C LEU A 81 -3.37 9.96 7.41
N ILE A 82 -3.10 8.68 7.21
CA ILE A 82 -2.56 8.16 5.94
C ILE A 82 -3.74 7.80 5.04
N ALA A 83 -3.85 8.48 3.92
CA ALA A 83 -4.79 8.11 2.87
C ALA A 83 -4.09 7.18 1.88
N LEU A 84 -4.80 6.13 1.46
CA LEU A 84 -4.33 5.11 0.57
C LEU A 84 -5.33 4.85 -0.55
N LEU A 85 -4.82 4.64 -1.75
CA LEU A 85 -5.58 4.13 -2.87
C LEU A 85 -4.76 3.02 -3.52
N ASP A 86 -5.34 1.84 -3.61
CA ASP A 86 -4.67 0.68 -4.18
C ASP A 86 -5.26 0.38 -5.57
N LEU A 87 -4.39 0.18 -6.54
CA LEU A 87 -4.72 -0.05 -7.95
C LEU A 87 -4.02 -1.31 -8.41
N ASP A 88 -4.77 -2.41 -8.51
CA ASP A 88 -4.23 -3.73 -8.80
C ASP A 88 -4.72 -4.27 -10.14
N TYR A 89 -3.83 -4.97 -10.83
CA TYR A 89 -4.21 -5.90 -11.88
C TYR A 89 -4.72 -7.20 -11.22
N GLN A 90 -5.93 -7.61 -11.58
CA GLN A 90 -6.55 -8.82 -11.05
C GLN A 90 -6.90 -9.80 -12.16
N ASN A 91 -6.55 -11.06 -11.92
CA ASN A 91 -6.97 -12.18 -12.75
C ASN A 91 -7.10 -13.43 -11.86
N PRO A 92 -8.32 -13.82 -11.43
CA PRO A 92 -8.51 -14.98 -10.58
C PRO A 92 -8.22 -16.30 -11.32
N ASP A 93 -8.22 -16.30 -12.66
CA ASP A 93 -7.87 -17.48 -13.46
C ASP A 93 -6.35 -17.64 -13.61
N MET A 94 -5.59 -16.53 -13.49
CA MET A 94 -4.12 -16.51 -13.50
C MET A 94 -3.57 -15.47 -12.48
N PRO A 95 -3.57 -15.79 -11.17
CA PRO A 95 -3.24 -14.83 -10.10
C PRO A 95 -1.84 -14.21 -10.19
N ASP A 96 -0.90 -14.91 -10.82
CA ASP A 96 0.51 -14.52 -10.90
C ASP A 96 0.83 -13.75 -12.20
N GLU A 97 -0.16 -13.48 -13.08
CA GLU A 97 0.06 -12.84 -14.40
C GLU A 97 0.73 -11.46 -14.31
N ALA A 98 0.47 -10.67 -13.25
CA ALA A 98 1.14 -9.39 -13.05
C ALA A 98 2.64 -9.52 -12.71
N ILE A 99 3.05 -10.67 -12.19
CA ILE A 99 4.44 -10.96 -11.80
C ILE A 99 5.16 -11.66 -12.94
N LEU A 100 4.50 -12.59 -13.62
CA LEU A 100 5.05 -13.33 -14.75
C LEU A 100 5.10 -12.50 -16.04
N ASN A 101 4.15 -11.60 -16.23
CA ASN A 101 4.03 -10.73 -17.41
C ASN A 101 3.86 -9.26 -17.00
N PRO A 102 4.83 -8.67 -16.26
CA PRO A 102 4.67 -7.35 -15.66
C PRO A 102 4.54 -6.25 -16.71
N SER A 103 5.35 -6.26 -17.78
CA SER A 103 5.27 -5.23 -18.83
C SER A 103 3.88 -5.13 -19.43
N ARG A 104 3.21 -6.26 -19.68
CA ARG A 104 1.83 -6.28 -20.18
C ARG A 104 0.85 -5.77 -19.12
N SER A 105 0.89 -6.37 -17.93
CA SER A 105 -0.10 -6.09 -16.88
C SER A 105 -0.05 -4.64 -16.42
N PHE A 106 1.14 -4.07 -16.26
CA PHE A 106 1.32 -2.66 -15.95
C PHE A 106 0.92 -1.74 -17.11
N SER A 107 1.23 -2.10 -18.36
CA SER A 107 0.77 -1.33 -19.52
C SER A 107 -0.76 -1.25 -19.61
N LEU A 108 -1.47 -2.33 -19.24
CA LEU A 108 -2.94 -2.34 -19.17
C LEU A 108 -3.49 -1.50 -18.02
N MET A 109 -2.73 -1.33 -16.93
CA MET A 109 -3.08 -0.47 -15.79
C MET A 109 -2.82 1.01 -16.04
N GLU A 110 -1.83 1.36 -16.87
CA GLU A 110 -1.40 2.75 -17.11
C GLU A 110 -2.54 3.73 -17.42
N PRO A 111 -3.56 3.41 -18.24
CA PRO A 111 -4.69 4.31 -18.46
C PRO A 111 -5.46 4.64 -17.17
N VAL A 112 -5.64 3.65 -16.29
CA VAL A 112 -6.34 3.83 -15.01
C VAL A 112 -5.46 4.58 -14.02
N PHE A 113 -4.17 4.24 -13.94
CA PHE A 113 -3.19 4.96 -13.12
C PHE A 113 -3.15 6.46 -13.48
N ARG A 114 -3.12 6.78 -14.79
CA ARG A 114 -3.14 8.17 -15.27
C ARG A 114 -4.46 8.90 -14.95
N ALA A 115 -5.59 8.19 -14.95
CA ALA A 115 -6.87 8.76 -14.53
C ALA A 115 -6.87 9.10 -13.03
N VAL A 116 -6.28 8.23 -12.19
CA VAL A 116 -6.07 8.50 -10.76
C VAL A 116 -5.17 9.73 -10.59
N GLU A 117 -4.00 9.76 -11.22
CA GLU A 117 -3.06 10.90 -11.21
C GLU A 117 -3.73 12.21 -11.61
N ALA A 118 -4.54 12.19 -12.67
CA ALA A 118 -5.24 13.37 -13.16
C ALA A 118 -6.24 13.91 -12.12
N GLU A 119 -7.02 13.04 -11.47
CA GLU A 119 -7.94 13.43 -10.40
C GLU A 119 -7.20 13.93 -9.16
N LEU A 120 -6.13 13.25 -8.72
CA LEU A 120 -5.31 13.71 -7.60
C LEU A 120 -4.71 15.09 -7.87
N ARG A 121 -4.17 15.31 -9.07
CA ARG A 121 -3.64 16.60 -9.52
C ARG A 121 -4.72 17.67 -9.61
N HIS A 122 -5.92 17.33 -10.10
CA HIS A 122 -7.05 18.26 -10.15
C HIS A 122 -7.41 18.82 -8.77
N PHE A 123 -7.29 17.99 -7.72
CA PHE A 123 -7.48 18.41 -6.32
C PHE A 123 -6.21 18.97 -5.65
N GLY A 124 -5.09 19.07 -6.36
CA GLY A 124 -3.81 19.53 -5.80
C GLY A 124 -3.23 18.59 -4.73
N MET A 125 -3.54 17.30 -4.80
CA MET A 125 -3.07 16.30 -3.84
C MET A 125 -1.68 15.77 -4.23
N ASN A 126 -0.70 16.09 -3.39
CA ASN A 126 0.64 15.50 -3.48
C ASN A 126 0.61 14.11 -2.86
N HIS A 127 1.12 13.13 -3.59
CA HIS A 127 1.10 11.73 -3.17
C HIS A 127 2.38 11.04 -3.65
N ILE A 128 2.64 9.85 -3.10
CA ILE A 128 3.67 8.93 -3.57
C ILE A 128 2.95 7.72 -4.13
N ALA A 129 3.20 7.38 -5.38
CA ALA A 129 2.81 6.11 -5.96
C ALA A 129 3.95 5.10 -5.78
N VAL A 130 3.66 3.92 -5.27
CA VAL A 130 4.61 2.82 -5.08
C VAL A 130 4.19 1.68 -5.98
N MET A 131 5.06 1.29 -6.90
CA MET A 131 4.88 0.10 -7.71
C MET A 131 5.12 -1.14 -6.85
N THR A 132 4.13 -2.03 -6.78
CA THR A 132 4.18 -3.32 -6.07
C THR A 132 4.24 -4.47 -7.07
N GLY A 133 4.13 -5.73 -6.64
CA GLY A 133 4.12 -6.87 -7.56
C GLY A 133 2.88 -6.95 -8.46
N GLN A 134 1.73 -6.47 -8.01
CA GLN A 134 0.44 -6.58 -8.71
C GLN A 134 -0.11 -5.23 -9.23
N GLY A 135 0.44 -4.11 -8.77
CA GLY A 135 -0.17 -2.82 -9.04
C GLY A 135 0.58 -1.63 -8.44
N TYR A 136 -0.20 -0.61 -8.09
CA TYR A 136 0.28 0.64 -7.52
C TYR A 136 -0.45 0.95 -6.20
N HIS A 137 0.32 1.22 -5.14
CA HIS A 137 -0.22 1.83 -3.93
C HIS A 137 0.06 3.32 -3.98
N LEU A 138 -0.98 4.16 -4.00
CA LEU A 138 -0.86 5.60 -3.89
C LEU A 138 -1.12 6.03 -2.46
N ALA A 139 -0.19 6.76 -1.87
CA ALA A 139 -0.25 7.16 -0.46
C ALA A 139 0.02 8.65 -0.28
N TRP A 140 -0.72 9.30 0.62
CA TRP A 140 -0.44 10.67 1.05
C TRP A 140 -0.83 10.89 2.51
N ARG A 141 -0.34 12.00 3.07
CA ARG A 141 -0.51 12.34 4.48
C ARG A 141 -1.44 13.53 4.63
N ILE A 142 -2.36 13.43 5.58
CA ILE A 142 -3.21 14.53 6.03
C ILE A 142 -2.83 14.80 7.50
N PRO A 143 -2.12 15.89 7.81
CA PRO A 143 -1.64 16.13 9.17
C PRO A 143 -2.79 16.23 10.19
N ALA A 144 -2.61 15.60 11.36
CA ALA A 144 -3.69 15.38 12.33
C ALA A 144 -4.29 16.70 12.89
N HIS A 145 -3.49 17.75 12.98
CA HIS A 145 -3.88 19.05 13.56
C HIS A 145 -4.20 20.09 12.48
N THR A 146 -5.04 19.72 11.51
CA THR A 146 -5.44 20.60 10.40
C THR A 146 -6.95 20.76 10.32
N ARG A 147 -7.40 21.84 9.67
CA ARG A 147 -8.81 22.04 9.33
C ARG A 147 -9.37 20.89 8.49
N ILE A 148 -8.56 20.32 7.60
CA ILE A 148 -8.93 19.19 6.74
C ILE A 148 -9.27 17.98 7.60
N MET A 149 -8.38 17.61 8.55
CA MET A 149 -8.64 16.50 9.46
C MET A 149 -9.93 16.72 10.28
N ALA A 150 -10.16 17.94 10.78
CA ALA A 150 -11.38 18.28 11.50
C ALA A 150 -12.65 18.18 10.62
N GLN A 151 -12.54 18.41 9.31
CA GLN A 151 -13.65 18.21 8.37
C GLN A 151 -13.91 16.71 8.12
N LEU A 152 -12.87 15.91 7.94
CA LEU A 152 -12.98 14.45 7.78
C LEU A 152 -13.66 13.80 8.99
N GLN A 153 -13.26 14.19 10.20
CA GLN A 153 -13.85 13.70 11.44
C GLN A 153 -15.36 13.98 11.56
N ARG A 154 -15.87 15.03 10.89
CA ARG A 154 -17.29 15.38 10.88
C ARG A 154 -18.06 14.74 9.71
N LEU A 155 -17.35 14.30 8.67
CA LEU A 155 -17.96 13.79 7.45
C LEU A 155 -18.60 12.42 7.67
N ALA A 156 -17.91 11.52 8.38
CA ALA A 156 -18.44 10.22 8.75
C ALA A 156 -18.91 10.21 10.21
N LYS A 157 -19.96 9.43 10.46
CA LYS A 157 -20.42 9.06 11.82
C LYS A 157 -20.26 7.54 11.95
N PRO A 158 -19.10 7.04 12.39
CA PRO A 158 -18.92 5.61 12.59
C PRO A 158 -19.98 5.08 13.58
N PRO A 159 -20.46 3.84 13.41
CA PRO A 159 -21.42 3.27 14.34
C PRO A 159 -20.81 3.18 15.74
N ARG A 160 -21.64 3.33 16.78
CA ARG A 160 -21.17 3.30 18.19
C ARG A 160 -20.37 2.03 18.52
N THR A 161 -20.72 0.90 17.92
CA THR A 161 -19.99 -0.36 18.06
C THR A 161 -18.55 -0.27 17.56
N LEU A 162 -18.29 0.49 16.49
CA LEU A 162 -16.93 0.77 16.01
C LEU A 162 -16.22 1.78 16.91
N GLU A 163 -16.91 2.82 17.37
CA GLU A 163 -16.33 3.77 18.33
C GLU A 163 -15.87 3.07 19.61
N SER A 164 -16.70 2.20 20.19
CA SER A 164 -16.35 1.40 21.36
C SER A 164 -15.19 0.44 21.11
N LYS A 165 -15.03 -0.09 19.88
CA LYS A 165 -13.87 -0.92 19.57
C LYS A 165 -12.58 -0.13 19.78
N TYR A 166 -12.50 1.12 19.32
CA TYR A 166 -11.32 1.98 19.44
C TYR A 166 -10.86 2.26 20.88
N GLU A 167 -11.74 2.07 21.87
CA GLU A 167 -11.46 2.30 23.29
C GLU A 167 -10.80 1.09 24.00
N HIS A 168 -10.63 -0.04 23.32
CA HIS A 168 -10.09 -1.28 23.88
C HIS A 168 -8.79 -1.70 23.20
N ASP A 169 -8.05 -2.60 23.85
CA ASP A 169 -6.88 -3.25 23.27
C ASP A 169 -7.23 -3.93 21.93
N HIS A 170 -6.25 -3.95 21.04
CA HIS A 170 -6.40 -4.46 19.68
C HIS A 170 -5.45 -5.61 19.40
N PRO A 171 -5.78 -6.50 18.42
CA PRO A 171 -4.90 -7.61 18.07
C PRO A 171 -3.48 -7.20 17.70
N PHE A 172 -3.30 -5.98 17.19
CA PHE A 172 -2.01 -5.50 16.67
C PHE A 172 -1.25 -4.59 17.64
N THR A 173 -1.94 -4.03 18.62
CA THR A 173 -1.33 -3.16 19.61
C THR A 173 -2.22 -3.06 20.83
N PRO A 174 -1.66 -3.08 22.05
CA PRO A 174 -2.43 -2.87 23.27
C PRO A 174 -2.91 -1.42 23.43
N GLU A 175 -2.50 -0.50 22.56
CA GLU A 175 -2.94 0.89 22.66
C GLU A 175 -4.33 1.10 22.05
N ALA A 176 -5.18 1.81 22.79
CA ALA A 176 -6.44 2.34 22.29
C ALA A 176 -6.22 3.33 21.13
N THR A 177 -6.96 3.16 20.04
CA THR A 177 -6.90 4.09 18.92
C THR A 177 -7.64 5.39 19.27
N PRO A 178 -7.03 6.59 19.11
CA PRO A 178 -7.76 7.83 19.33
C PRO A 178 -9.01 7.91 18.45
N LEU A 179 -10.18 8.14 19.08
CA LEU A 179 -11.47 8.20 18.36
C LEU A 179 -11.46 9.23 17.22
N ALA A 180 -10.72 10.34 17.39
CA ALA A 180 -10.53 11.34 16.35
C ALA A 180 -9.84 10.78 15.10
N SER A 181 -8.83 9.90 15.27
CA SER A 181 -8.16 9.21 14.16
C SER A 181 -9.11 8.22 13.49
N GLY A 182 -9.85 7.43 14.28
CA GLY A 182 -10.86 6.51 13.77
C GLY A 182 -11.97 7.19 12.96
N ARG A 183 -12.49 8.33 13.44
CA ARG A 183 -13.47 9.16 12.71
C ARG A 183 -12.87 9.76 11.44
N GLY A 184 -11.63 10.24 11.50
CA GLY A 184 -10.90 10.70 10.31
C GLY A 184 -10.77 9.62 9.24
N HIS A 185 -10.42 8.39 9.64
CA HIS A 185 -10.33 7.21 8.77
C HIS A 185 -11.67 6.87 8.11
N SER A 186 -12.76 6.86 8.87
CA SER A 186 -14.10 6.67 8.29
C SER A 186 -14.48 7.81 7.33
N GLY A 187 -14.11 9.05 7.67
CA GLY A 187 -14.37 10.22 6.84
C GLY A 187 -13.63 10.18 5.50
N ILE A 188 -12.34 9.84 5.51
CA ILE A 188 -11.56 9.72 4.27
C ILE A 188 -12.07 8.56 3.40
N GLY A 189 -12.59 7.48 4.00
CA GLY A 189 -13.24 6.38 3.26
C GLY A 189 -14.38 6.85 2.34
N LEU A 190 -15.25 7.74 2.85
CA LEU A 190 -16.32 8.34 2.03
C LEU A 190 -15.79 9.21 0.88
N LEU A 191 -14.69 9.94 1.12
CA LEU A 191 -14.05 10.71 0.06
C LEU A 191 -13.34 9.82 -0.96
N MET A 192 -12.75 8.71 -0.55
CA MET A 192 -12.15 7.75 -1.46
C MET A 192 -13.18 7.11 -2.36
N GLU A 193 -14.37 6.78 -1.84
CA GLU A 193 -15.48 6.29 -2.67
C GLU A 193 -15.87 7.34 -3.74
N TYR A 194 -16.03 8.61 -3.35
CA TYR A 194 -16.30 9.70 -4.29
C TYR A 194 -15.18 9.85 -5.35
N LEU A 195 -13.92 9.85 -4.92
CA LEU A 195 -12.75 9.93 -5.80
C LEU A 195 -12.75 8.77 -6.81
N CYS A 196 -12.97 7.54 -6.34
CA CYS A 196 -13.01 6.35 -7.19
C CYS A 196 -14.12 6.45 -8.24
N HIS A 197 -15.30 6.94 -7.89
CA HIS A 197 -16.36 7.16 -8.87
C HIS A 197 -15.99 8.19 -9.95
N ARG A 198 -15.18 9.19 -9.62
CA ARG A 198 -14.66 10.15 -10.62
C ARG A 198 -13.62 9.48 -11.52
N VAL A 199 -12.68 8.75 -10.94
CA VAL A 199 -11.67 7.98 -11.69
C VAL A 199 -12.36 7.00 -12.63
N LEU A 200 -13.37 6.26 -12.18
CA LEU A 200 -14.12 5.31 -13.02
C LEU A 200 -14.71 5.98 -14.28
N ARG A 201 -15.28 7.19 -14.16
CA ARG A 201 -15.83 7.91 -15.31
C ARG A 201 -14.78 8.22 -16.38
N GLN A 202 -13.56 8.53 -15.96
CA GLN A 202 -12.45 8.79 -16.88
C GLN A 202 -11.85 7.48 -17.43
N ALA A 203 -11.60 6.52 -16.55
CA ALA A 203 -10.92 5.27 -16.85
C ALA A 203 -11.76 4.34 -17.74
N TYR A 204 -13.09 4.40 -17.64
CA TYR A 204 -14.00 3.56 -18.43
C TYR A 204 -13.80 3.72 -19.95
N VAL A 205 -13.45 4.92 -20.41
CA VAL A 205 -13.24 5.20 -21.83
C VAL A 205 -11.82 4.81 -22.28
N ALA A 206 -10.85 4.86 -21.37
CA ALA A 206 -9.43 4.71 -21.69
C ALA A 206 -8.88 3.30 -21.44
N SER A 207 -9.51 2.50 -20.58
CA SER A 207 -9.01 1.17 -20.22
C SER A 207 -9.52 0.09 -21.19
N GLU A 208 -8.62 -0.80 -21.60
CA GLU A 208 -8.99 -2.01 -22.35
C GLU A 208 -9.73 -3.01 -21.47
N LEU A 209 -9.39 -3.07 -20.18
CA LEU A 209 -9.94 -3.99 -19.20
C LEU A 209 -11.09 -3.34 -18.42
N PRO A 210 -12.04 -4.14 -17.89
CA PRO A 210 -13.03 -3.62 -16.97
C PRO A 210 -12.34 -3.04 -15.74
N VAL A 211 -12.72 -1.81 -15.37
CA VAL A 211 -12.26 -1.16 -14.13
C VAL A 211 -13.34 -1.36 -13.08
N VAL A 212 -12.98 -1.96 -11.96
CA VAL A 212 -13.90 -2.32 -10.86
C VAL A 212 -13.43 -1.74 -9.54
N LEU A 213 -14.35 -1.63 -8.57
CA LEU A 213 -13.99 -1.28 -7.19
C LEU A 213 -13.93 -2.54 -6.34
N THR A 214 -12.88 -2.72 -5.54
CA THR A 214 -12.76 -3.81 -4.54
C THR A 214 -13.01 -5.21 -5.14
N GLY A 215 -12.39 -5.51 -6.29
CA GLY A 215 -12.33 -6.87 -6.86
C GLY A 215 -13.65 -7.51 -7.27
N LEU A 216 -14.62 -6.73 -7.74
CA LEU A 216 -15.88 -7.29 -8.26
C LEU A 216 -15.63 -8.27 -9.42
N ALA A 217 -16.41 -9.35 -9.45
CA ALA A 217 -16.32 -10.37 -10.48
C ALA A 217 -16.61 -9.80 -11.88
N VAL A 218 -15.77 -10.14 -12.84
CA VAL A 218 -15.91 -9.75 -14.26
C VAL A 218 -16.11 -10.97 -15.15
N GLY A 219 -16.66 -10.74 -16.34
CA GLY A 219 -16.81 -11.79 -17.36
C GLY A 219 -15.45 -12.24 -17.93
N SER A 220 -15.39 -13.49 -18.37
CA SER A 220 -14.18 -14.05 -18.98
C SER A 220 -13.84 -13.37 -20.31
N ARG A 221 -12.54 -13.14 -20.52
CA ARG A 221 -11.94 -12.65 -21.77
C ARG A 221 -10.91 -13.66 -22.28
N ARG A 222 -10.11 -13.26 -23.27
CA ARG A 222 -9.10 -14.12 -23.91
C ARG A 222 -8.09 -14.71 -22.93
N LYS A 223 -7.72 -13.98 -21.88
CA LYS A 223 -6.81 -14.42 -20.82
C LYS A 223 -7.52 -14.62 -19.48
N GLY A 224 -8.78 -15.06 -19.51
CA GLY A 224 -9.58 -15.26 -18.30
C GLY A 224 -10.25 -13.97 -17.83
N ARG A 225 -10.61 -13.92 -16.55
CA ARG A 225 -11.39 -12.84 -15.92
C ARG A 225 -10.50 -11.68 -15.47
N GLU A 226 -9.88 -11.01 -16.44
CA GLU A 226 -8.99 -9.88 -16.21
C GLU A 226 -9.76 -8.60 -15.86
N ALA A 227 -9.31 -7.91 -14.81
CA ALA A 227 -9.83 -6.60 -14.39
C ALA A 227 -8.72 -5.71 -13.84
N ILE A 228 -8.96 -4.39 -13.85
CA ILE A 228 -8.19 -3.44 -13.05
C ILE A 228 -9.06 -3.07 -11.84
N SER A 229 -8.60 -3.40 -10.64
CA SER A 229 -9.32 -3.12 -9.40
C SER A 229 -8.77 -1.87 -8.74
N ILE A 230 -9.63 -0.90 -8.47
CA ILE A 230 -9.35 0.18 -7.53
C ILE A 230 -9.85 -0.32 -6.16
N ASP A 231 -8.95 -0.76 -5.30
CA ASP A 231 -9.30 -1.38 -4.03
C ASP A 231 -9.56 -0.35 -2.93
N LEU A 232 -10.78 -0.38 -2.39
CA LEU A 232 -11.24 0.43 -1.26
C LEU A 232 -11.28 -0.36 0.04
N SER A 233 -10.83 -1.62 0.03
CA SER A 233 -10.85 -2.50 1.18
C SER A 233 -10.21 -1.85 2.40
N ALA A 234 -9.15 -1.04 2.24
CA ALA A 234 -8.49 -0.30 3.32
C ALA A 234 -9.46 0.50 4.23
N TYR A 235 -10.64 0.88 3.74
CA TYR A 235 -11.63 1.65 4.50
C TYR A 235 -12.79 0.81 5.05
N GLY A 236 -12.81 -0.50 4.80
CA GLY A 236 -13.81 -1.44 5.30
C GLY A 236 -13.60 -1.91 6.75
N ASP A 237 -12.35 -1.96 7.23
CA ASP A 237 -11.99 -2.38 8.60
C ASP A 237 -11.50 -1.17 9.44
N PRO A 238 -11.49 -1.30 10.77
CA PRO A 238 -11.02 -0.26 11.68
C PRO A 238 -9.57 0.17 11.40
N LEU A 239 -9.25 1.44 11.67
CA LEU A 239 -7.92 2.03 11.39
C LEU A 239 -6.75 1.21 11.98
N TYR A 240 -6.88 0.70 13.22
CA TYR A 240 -5.82 -0.08 13.87
C TYR A 240 -5.54 -1.42 13.20
N MET A 241 -6.46 -1.93 12.36
CA MET A 241 -6.28 -3.17 11.62
C MET A 241 -5.63 -2.95 10.26
N ARG A 242 -5.34 -1.70 9.89
CA ARG A 242 -4.88 -1.36 8.55
C ARG A 242 -3.38 -1.19 8.51
N TYR A 243 -2.78 -1.87 7.56
CA TYR A 243 -1.38 -1.77 7.18
C TYR A 243 -1.27 -1.83 5.66
N THR A 244 -0.19 -1.28 5.12
CA THR A 244 0.12 -1.25 3.69
C THR A 244 1.59 -1.50 3.47
N ARG A 245 1.94 -2.05 2.31
CA ARG A 245 3.33 -2.35 1.97
C ARG A 245 4.17 -1.08 1.93
N CYS A 246 5.39 -1.15 2.46
CA CYS A 246 6.31 -0.03 2.42
C CYS A 246 6.92 0.17 1.03
N ALA A 247 7.17 1.43 0.67
CA ALA A 247 8.16 1.71 -0.36
C ALA A 247 9.51 1.12 0.05
N PHE A 248 10.26 0.62 -0.92
CA PHE A 248 11.55 -0.06 -0.77
C PHE A 248 11.51 -1.40 -0.02
N SER A 249 10.33 -1.91 0.35
CA SER A 249 10.15 -3.29 0.81
C SER A 249 10.23 -4.29 -0.35
N LEU A 250 10.36 -5.57 -0.03
CA LEU A 250 10.11 -6.67 -0.95
C LEU A 250 8.61 -6.96 -1.13
N TYR A 251 8.29 -7.71 -2.18
CA TYR A 251 6.97 -8.27 -2.48
C TYR A 251 7.02 -9.79 -2.57
N ARG A 252 6.40 -10.49 -1.61
CA ARG A 252 6.46 -11.96 -1.49
C ARG A 252 5.13 -12.70 -1.62
N LYS A 253 4.06 -12.05 -2.09
CA LYS A 253 2.68 -12.59 -2.15
C LYS A 253 2.48 -13.80 -3.09
N THR A 254 3.50 -14.36 -3.76
CA THR A 254 3.30 -15.49 -4.70
C THR A 254 4.31 -16.61 -4.53
N ARG A 255 3.82 -17.84 -4.37
CA ARG A 255 4.59 -19.07 -4.06
C ARG A 255 5.55 -19.54 -5.18
N GLY A 256 5.61 -18.82 -6.31
CA GLY A 256 6.36 -19.23 -7.50
C GLY A 256 7.57 -18.36 -7.86
N SER A 257 7.68 -17.14 -7.32
CA SER A 257 8.83 -16.28 -7.62
C SER A 257 9.92 -16.54 -6.59
N ASN A 258 10.83 -17.47 -6.89
CA ASN A 258 12.17 -17.50 -6.28
C ASN A 258 13.02 -16.25 -6.68
N GLY A 259 12.37 -15.18 -7.13
CA GLY A 259 12.98 -13.98 -7.66
C GLY A 259 12.78 -12.81 -6.70
N PHE A 260 13.84 -12.02 -6.57
CA PHE A 260 13.82 -10.73 -5.91
C PHE A 260 12.82 -9.80 -6.60
N LEU A 261 11.97 -9.13 -5.80
CA LEU A 261 11.03 -8.14 -6.31
C LEU A 261 10.85 -7.00 -5.31
N ALA A 262 11.45 -5.85 -5.59
CA ALA A 262 11.34 -4.65 -4.78
C ALA A 262 10.08 -3.85 -5.11
N CYS A 263 9.48 -3.25 -4.09
CA CYS A 263 8.43 -2.25 -4.24
C CYS A 263 9.08 -0.88 -4.32
N LEU A 264 8.99 -0.21 -5.46
CA LEU A 264 9.74 1.03 -5.70
C LEU A 264 8.78 2.20 -5.98
N PRO A 265 9.07 3.41 -5.47
CA PRO A 265 8.32 4.60 -5.86
C PRO A 265 8.31 4.80 -7.37
N ARG A 266 7.13 5.10 -7.94
CA ARG A 266 6.97 5.56 -9.32
C ARG A 266 7.50 6.98 -9.42
N THR A 267 8.48 7.17 -10.28
CA THR A 267 9.02 8.48 -10.70
C THR A 267 8.66 8.75 -12.16
N ASP A 268 9.13 9.86 -12.71
CA ASP A 268 8.92 10.24 -14.13
C ASP A 268 9.65 9.33 -15.13
N SER A 269 10.46 8.36 -14.65
CA SER A 269 11.14 7.40 -15.51
C SER A 269 10.17 6.59 -16.39
N PRO A 270 10.60 6.07 -17.55
CA PRO A 270 9.84 5.09 -18.30
C PRO A 270 9.40 3.90 -17.44
N LEU A 271 8.22 3.33 -17.73
CA LEU A 271 7.68 2.17 -17.02
C LEU A 271 8.64 0.97 -17.12
N GLU A 272 9.20 0.73 -18.31
CA GLU A 272 10.13 -0.38 -18.57
C GLU A 272 11.39 -0.29 -17.72
N ASP A 273 11.93 0.92 -17.51
CA ASP A 273 13.09 1.13 -16.67
C ASP A 273 12.80 0.71 -15.23
N LEU A 274 11.68 1.18 -14.65
CA LEU A 274 11.31 0.81 -13.28
C LEU A 274 11.02 -0.69 -13.12
N LEU A 275 10.41 -1.32 -14.13
CA LEU A 275 10.18 -2.77 -14.18
C LEU A 275 11.49 -3.56 -14.22
N SER A 276 12.54 -3.01 -14.86
CA SER A 276 13.86 -3.66 -14.90
C SER A 276 14.64 -3.48 -13.59
N VAL A 277 14.58 -2.29 -12.97
CA VAL A 277 15.24 -1.98 -11.70
C VAL A 277 14.70 -2.85 -10.57
N ARG A 278 13.37 -2.99 -10.46
CA ARG A 278 12.74 -3.67 -9.32
C ARG A 278 13.03 -5.17 -9.19
N VAL A 279 13.58 -5.81 -10.22
CA VAL A 279 13.96 -7.24 -10.21
C VAL A 279 15.46 -7.46 -10.00
N SER A 280 16.24 -6.38 -9.88
CA SER A 280 17.68 -6.42 -9.61
C SER A 280 17.97 -5.86 -8.21
N PRO A 281 18.54 -6.66 -7.28
CA PRO A 281 18.90 -6.19 -5.94
C PRO A 281 19.79 -4.96 -5.94
N ASP A 282 20.84 -4.97 -6.76
CA ASP A 282 21.83 -3.90 -6.81
C ASP A 282 21.23 -2.61 -7.38
N LEU A 283 20.51 -2.69 -8.51
CA LEU A 283 19.86 -1.52 -9.10
C LEU A 283 18.75 -0.97 -8.21
N ALA A 284 17.98 -1.83 -7.54
CA ALA A 284 16.96 -1.40 -6.60
C ALA A 284 17.56 -0.71 -5.37
N ALA A 285 18.72 -1.17 -4.88
CA ALA A 285 19.44 -0.53 -3.78
C ALA A 285 19.99 0.85 -4.21
N ASP A 286 20.51 0.97 -5.43
CA ASP A 286 20.98 2.24 -6.00
C ASP A 286 19.83 3.23 -6.25
N TYR A 287 18.61 2.74 -6.48
CA TYR A 287 17.42 3.54 -6.65
C TYR A 287 16.91 4.17 -5.33
N ALA A 288 17.31 3.64 -4.17
CA ALA A 288 16.89 4.11 -2.85
C ALA A 288 17.65 5.37 -2.40
#